data_AF-A0A349KWE3-F1
#
_entry.id   AF-A0A349KWE3-F1
#
_cell.length_a   1.000
_cell.length_b   1.000
_cell.length_c   1.000
_cell.angle_alpha   90.00
_cell.angle_beta   90.00
_cell.angle_gamma   90.00
#
_symmetry.space_group_name_H-M   'P 1'
#
loop_
_entity.id
_entity.type
_entity.pdbx_description
1 polymer ?
#
loop_
_entity_poly.entity_id
_entity_poly.type
_entity_poly.pdbx_seq_one_letter_code
_entity_poly.pdbx_strand_id
1 'polypeptide(L)'
;MSDFTSGFWNIYITVLSLLGIFGCGILLYSQSKHRVGAPKPGDGPVGTTGHIWDEDLTELNTPMPRWWMWLFYITIVFALAYLYLYPGLGTYAGKLGWKSSGQYQEELKKADA
;
A
#
# COMPACT_ATOMS: atom_id res chain seq x y z
N MET A 1 -15.23 21.11 10.33
CA MET A 1 -15.68 19.77 10.76
C MET A 1 -16.09 19.03 9.50
N SER A 2 -15.67 17.78 9.30
CA SER A 2 -16.09 16.97 8.17
C SER A 2 -17.57 16.60 8.37
N ASP A 3 -18.47 17.47 7.91
CA ASP A 3 -19.91 17.25 7.97
C ASP A 3 -20.32 16.18 6.95
N PHE A 4 -20.03 14.93 7.33
CA PHE A 4 -20.72 13.78 6.79
C PHE A 4 -22.15 13.85 7.31
N THR A 5 -23.07 14.23 6.43
CA THR A 5 -24.50 14.42 6.73
C THR A 5 -25.21 13.15 7.20
N SER A 6 -24.54 11.99 7.17
CA SER A 6 -25.00 10.72 7.72
C SER A 6 -23.82 9.82 8.10
N GLY A 7 -24.02 8.89 9.04
CA GLY A 7 -23.02 7.90 9.46
C GLY A 7 -22.56 6.93 8.36
N PHE A 8 -23.24 6.94 7.21
CA PHE A 8 -22.88 6.17 6.01
C PHE A 8 -21.44 6.43 5.57
N TRP A 9 -21.03 7.69 5.44
CA TRP A 9 -19.72 8.04 4.87
C TRP A 9 -18.56 7.59 5.74
N ASN A 10 -18.73 7.63 7.07
CA ASN A 10 -17.75 7.11 8.02
C ASN A 10 -17.46 5.62 7.76
N ILE A 11 -18.53 4.83 7.64
CA ILE A 11 -18.43 3.39 7.39
C ILE A 11 -17.87 3.14 5.99
N TYR A 12 -18.38 3.85 4.98
CA TYR A 12 -17.94 3.72 3.60
C TYR A 12 -16.42 3.94 3.45
N ILE A 13 -15.90 5.05 3.97
CA ILE A 13 -14.47 5.38 3.90
C ILE A 13 -13.65 4.31 4.63
N THR A 14 -14.05 3.97 5.86
CA THR A 14 -13.33 2.99 6.68
C THR A 14 -13.25 1.64 6.00
N VAL A 15 -14.38 1.11 5.51
CA VAL A 15 -14.46 -0.20 4.88
C VAL A 15 -13.71 -0.20 3.55
N LEU A 16 -13.91 0.80 2.70
CA LEU A 16 -13.28 0.85 1.38
C LEU A 16 -11.75 0.94 1.48
N SER A 17 -11.23 1.79 2.38
CA SER A 17 -9.79 1.91 2.59
C SER A 17 -9.17 0.62 3.10
N LEU A 18 -9.79 -0.03 4.10
CA LEU A 18 -9.28 -1.30 4.63
C LEU A 18 -9.37 -2.42 3.59
N LEU A 19 -10.47 -2.53 2.85
CA LEU A 19 -10.61 -3.49 1.76
C LEU A 19 -9.54 -3.29 0.69
N GLY A 20 -9.21 -2.05 0.33
CA GLY A 20 -8.13 -1.75 -0.61
C GLY A 20 -6.76 -2.24 -0.11
N ILE A 21 -6.43 -1.95 1.15
CA ILE A 21 -5.14 -2.37 1.75
C ILE A 21 -5.04 -3.90 1.83
N PHE A 22 -6.09 -4.57 2.33
CA PHE A 22 -6.13 -6.03 2.37
C PHE A 22 -6.14 -6.64 0.97
N GLY A 23 -6.83 -6.01 0.01
CA GLY A 23 -6.84 -6.40 -1.39
C GLY A 23 -5.44 -6.41 -1.99
N CYS A 24 -4.64 -5.37 -1.74
CA CYS A 24 -3.22 -5.34 -2.15
C CYS A 24 -2.42 -6.50 -1.55
N GLY A 25 -2.62 -6.81 -0.27
CA GLY A 25 -1.97 -7.95 0.39
C GLY A 25 -2.38 -9.31 -0.20
N ILE A 26 -3.67 -9.49 -0.47
CA ILE A 26 -4.21 -10.71 -1.10
C ILE A 26 -3.67 -10.87 -2.52
N LEU A 27 -3.65 -9.78 -3.31
CA LEU A 27 -3.11 -9.79 -4.67
C LEU A 27 -1.62 -10.15 -4.66
N LEU A 28 -0.82 -9.50 -3.82
CA LEU A 28 0.61 -9.81 -3.71
C LEU A 28 0.83 -11.27 -3.30
N TYR A 29 0.06 -11.77 -2.33
CA TYR A 29 0.14 -13.17 -1.93
C TYR A 29 -0.23 -14.12 -3.07
N SER A 30 -1.32 -13.84 -3.80
CA SER A 30 -1.76 -14.62 -4.97
C SER A 30 -0.68 -14.66 -6.04
N GLN A 31 -0.12 -13.50 -6.42
CA GLN A 31 0.93 -13.40 -7.42
C GLN A 31 2.24 -14.06 -6.96
N SER A 32 2.58 -13.99 -5.68
CA SER A 32 3.78 -14.64 -5.13
C SER A 32 3.75 -16.16 -5.20
N LYS A 33 2.56 -16.78 -5.33
CA LYS A 33 2.43 -18.22 -5.52
C LYS A 33 2.70 -18.66 -6.95
N HIS A 34 2.61 -17.77 -7.92
CA HIS A 34 2.97 -18.09 -9.30
C HIS A 34 4.49 -18.27 -9.38
N ARG A 35 4.90 -19.54 -9.47
CA ARG A 35 6.30 -19.93 -9.56
C ARG A 35 6.73 -19.91 -11.01
N VAL A 36 7.26 -18.78 -11.42
CA VAL A 36 8.05 -18.69 -12.65
C VAL A 36 9.45 -19.21 -12.31
N GLY A 37 10.00 -20.10 -13.14
CA GLY A 37 11.33 -20.67 -12.92
C GLY A 37 12.36 -19.55 -12.82
N ALA A 38 13.03 -19.41 -11.67
CA ALA A 38 14.12 -18.46 -11.53
C ALA A 38 15.28 -18.92 -12.42
N PRO A 39 15.75 -18.10 -13.38
CA PRO A 39 16.98 -18.41 -14.10
C PRO A 39 18.12 -18.47 -13.09
N LYS A 40 18.85 -19.59 -13.01
CA LYS A 40 20.07 -19.59 -12.19
C LYS A 40 21.14 -18.77 -12.90
N PRO A 41 22.12 -18.19 -12.17
CA PRO A 41 23.28 -17.58 -12.80
C PRO A 41 23.98 -18.61 -13.70
N GLY A 42 23.96 -18.40 -15.02
CA GLY A 42 24.54 -19.31 -16.01
C GLY A 42 23.54 -20.23 -16.74
N ASP A 43 22.27 -20.29 -16.32
CA ASP A 43 21.21 -20.85 -17.17
C ASP A 43 20.95 -19.87 -18.33
N GLY A 44 20.72 -20.37 -19.53
CA GLY A 44 20.58 -19.60 -20.77
C GLY A 44 19.45 -18.54 -20.77
N PRO A 45 19.08 -17.99 -21.96
CA PRO A 45 18.15 -16.87 -22.03
C PRO A 45 16.83 -17.16 -21.31
N VAL A 46 16.41 -16.20 -20.49
CA VAL A 46 15.15 -16.23 -19.74
C VAL A 46 13.99 -16.38 -20.72
N GLY A 47 13.05 -17.30 -20.43
CA GLY A 47 11.87 -17.50 -21.25
C GLY A 47 10.98 -16.25 -21.31
N THR A 48 10.31 -16.04 -22.44
CA THR A 48 9.35 -14.94 -22.62
C THR A 48 7.91 -15.42 -22.38
N THR A 49 6.96 -14.49 -22.30
CA THR A 49 5.52 -14.78 -22.17
C THR A 49 4.87 -15.29 -23.46
N GLY A 50 5.63 -15.43 -24.55
CA GLY A 50 5.19 -15.96 -25.84
C GLY A 50 4.47 -14.95 -26.76
N HIS A 51 4.28 -13.71 -26.31
CA HIS A 51 3.68 -12.64 -27.11
C HIS A 51 4.78 -11.69 -27.59
N ILE A 52 4.70 -11.28 -28.86
CA ILE A 52 5.58 -10.31 -29.49
C ILE A 52 4.77 -9.06 -29.82
N TRP A 53 5.30 -7.92 -29.43
CA TRP A 53 4.76 -6.59 -29.68
C TRP A 53 5.75 -5.85 -30.57
N ASP A 54 5.26 -5.02 -31.50
CA ASP A 54 6.10 -4.15 -32.34
C ASP A 54 7.36 -4.85 -32.91
N GLU A 55 7.14 -5.88 -33.73
CA GLU A 55 8.14 -6.75 -34.38
C GLU A 55 9.07 -7.57 -33.45
N ASP A 56 9.64 -6.99 -32.40
CA ASP A 56 10.68 -7.61 -31.56
C ASP A 56 10.52 -7.44 -30.03
N LEU A 57 9.59 -6.62 -29.54
CA LEU A 57 9.38 -6.43 -28.11
C LEU A 57 8.71 -7.64 -27.48
N THR A 58 9.35 -8.21 -26.46
CA THR A 58 8.83 -9.36 -25.72
C THR A 58 8.93 -9.13 -24.22
N GLU A 59 8.03 -9.76 -23.46
CA GLU A 59 8.03 -9.66 -22.01
C GLU A 59 8.75 -10.86 -21.39
N LEU A 60 9.72 -10.56 -20.52
CA LEU A 60 10.46 -11.57 -19.78
C LEU A 60 9.60 -12.17 -18.67
N ASN A 61 9.50 -13.50 -18.65
CA ASN A 61 8.81 -14.20 -17.58
C ASN A 61 9.81 -14.49 -16.46
N THR A 62 10.00 -13.53 -15.55
CA THR A 62 10.87 -13.67 -14.37
C THR A 62 10.06 -13.66 -13.08
N PRO A 63 10.51 -14.39 -12.02
CA PRO A 63 9.88 -14.27 -10.73
C PRO A 63 10.10 -12.87 -10.14
N MET A 64 9.11 -12.36 -9.41
CA MET A 64 9.23 -11.08 -8.71
C MET A 64 10.43 -11.10 -7.74
N PRO A 65 11.25 -10.03 -7.71
CA PRO A 65 12.36 -9.94 -6.77
C PRO A 65 11.88 -10.06 -5.31
N ARG A 66 12.51 -10.94 -4.53
CA ARG A 66 12.11 -11.17 -3.12
C ARG A 66 12.17 -9.92 -2.26
N TRP A 67 13.19 -9.08 -2.45
CA TRP A 67 13.34 -7.84 -1.70
C TRP A 67 12.19 -6.87 -2.00
N TRP A 68 11.72 -6.83 -3.25
CA TRP A 68 10.62 -5.97 -3.67
C TRP A 68 9.31 -6.41 -3.03
N MET A 69 9.04 -7.72 -3.01
CA MET A 69 7.85 -8.26 -2.34
C MET A 69 7.86 -7.95 -0.84
N TRP A 70 9.00 -8.13 -0.16
CA TRP A 70 9.13 -7.78 1.26
C TRP A 70 8.93 -6.29 1.52
N LEU A 71 9.50 -5.42 0.67
CA LEU A 71 9.27 -3.98 0.75
C LEU A 71 7.78 -3.67 0.65
N PHE A 72 7.07 -4.29 -0.29
CA PHE A 72 5.63 -4.11 -0.46
C PHE A 72 4.84 -4.60 0.77
N TYR A 73 5.19 -5.75 1.36
CA TYR A 73 4.55 -6.18 2.61
C TYR A 73 4.78 -5.21 3.77
N ILE A 74 5.99 -4.64 3.87
CA ILE A 74 6.31 -3.63 4.89
C ILE A 74 5.44 -2.38 4.71
N THR A 75 5.21 -1.91 3.48
CA THR A 75 4.36 -0.73 3.26
C THR A 75 2.90 -1.01 3.62
N ILE A 76 2.38 -2.22 3.40
CA ILE A 76 1.04 -2.64 3.86
C ILE A 76 0.96 -2.55 5.39
N VAL A 77 1.93 -3.16 6.09
CA VAL A 77 1.97 -3.15 7.57
C VAL A 77 2.10 -1.72 8.08
N PHE A 78 2.95 -0.91 7.46
CA PHE A 78 3.13 0.50 7.80
C PHE A 78 1.83 1.28 7.61
N ALA A 79 1.11 1.09 6.50
CA ALA A 79 -0.16 1.76 6.24
C ALA A 79 -1.21 1.42 7.32
N LEU A 80 -1.34 0.14 7.69
CA LEU A 80 -2.23 -0.30 8.76
C LEU A 80 -1.84 0.32 10.11
N ALA A 81 -0.56 0.32 10.46
CA ALA A 81 -0.05 0.93 11.68
C ALA A 81 -0.29 2.45 11.69
N TYR A 82 -0.06 3.13 10.56
CA TYR A 82 -0.28 4.56 10.42
C TYR A 82 -1.75 4.93 10.61
N LEU A 83 -2.68 4.20 9.96
CA LEU A 83 -4.12 4.40 10.12
C LEU A 83 -4.65 4.05 11.52
N TYR A 84 -3.94 3.18 12.24
CA TYR A 84 -4.24 2.92 13.65
C TYR A 84 -3.80 4.08 14.56
N LEU A 85 -2.66 4.70 14.28
CA LEU A 85 -2.07 5.77 15.10
C LEU A 85 -2.66 7.15 14.81
N TYR A 86 -2.90 7.47 13.54
CA TYR A 86 -3.31 8.79 13.03
C TYR A 86 -4.74 8.76 12.49
N PRO A 87 -5.41 9.94 12.41
CA PRO A 87 -6.72 10.02 11.77
C PRO A 87 -6.63 9.70 10.27
N GLY A 88 -7.62 8.97 9.76
CA GLY A 88 -7.68 8.57 8.34
C GLY A 88 -8.80 7.57 8.03
N LEU A 89 -9.26 6.81 9.03
CA LEU A 89 -10.40 5.91 8.91
C LEU A 89 -11.70 6.62 9.32
N GLY A 90 -12.25 7.42 8.39
CA GLY A 90 -13.48 8.16 8.62
C GLY A 90 -13.38 9.11 9.81
N THR A 91 -14.18 8.87 10.86
CA THR A 91 -14.22 9.67 12.09
C THR A 91 -13.27 9.17 13.19
N TYR A 92 -12.56 8.07 12.97
CA TYR A 92 -11.56 7.56 13.91
C TYR A 92 -10.41 8.56 14.04
N ALA A 93 -10.20 9.08 15.25
CA ALA A 93 -9.19 10.10 15.53
C ALA A 93 -7.75 9.57 15.58
N GLY A 94 -7.54 8.26 15.44
CA GLY A 94 -6.25 7.63 15.70
C GLY A 94 -5.96 7.47 17.19
N LYS A 95 -5.09 6.51 17.54
CA LYS A 95 -4.70 6.27 18.94
C LYS A 95 -3.97 7.47 19.56
N LEU A 96 -3.21 8.20 18.76
CA LEU A 96 -2.43 9.34 19.23
C LEU A 96 -3.29 10.61 19.41
N GLY A 97 -4.54 10.61 18.94
CA GLY A 97 -5.40 11.79 18.97
C GLY A 97 -4.86 12.99 18.20
N TRP A 98 -3.89 12.77 17.31
CA TRP A 98 -3.21 13.82 16.57
C TRP A 98 -4.16 14.56 15.63
N LYS A 99 -4.00 15.88 15.55
CA LYS A 99 -4.73 16.77 14.63
C LYS A 99 -3.77 17.83 14.12
N SER A 100 -3.80 18.09 12.80
CA SER A 100 -2.98 19.13 12.18
C SER A 100 -3.21 20.51 12.79
N SER A 101 -4.46 20.86 13.11
CA SER A 101 -4.79 22.12 13.78
C SER A 101 -4.20 22.21 15.19
N GLY A 102 -4.17 21.10 15.95
CA GLY A 102 -3.56 21.06 17.27
C GLY A 102 -2.05 21.28 17.21
N GLN A 103 -1.37 20.59 16.30
CA GLN A 103 0.06 20.75 16.07
C GLN A 103 0.41 22.20 15.66
N TYR A 104 -0.35 22.78 14.73
CA TYR A 104 -0.12 24.16 14.30
C TYR A 104 -0.23 25.17 15.46
N GLN A 105 -1.24 25.01 16.33
CA GLN A 105 -1.41 25.89 17.48
C GLN A 105 -0.29 25.73 18.52
N GLU A 106 0.25 24.51 18.69
CA GLU A 106 1.42 24.28 19.54
C GLU A 106 2.69 24.91 18.96
N GLU A 107 2.88 24.84 17.64
CA GLU A 107 4.02 25.46 16.95
C GLU A 107 4.01 26.98 17.07
N LEU A 108 2.84 27.63 16.89
CA LEU A 108 2.69 29.07 17.11
C LEU A 108 3.06 29.47 18.54
N LYS A 109 2.53 28.77 19.54
CA LYS A 109 2.85 29.03 20.96
C LYS A 109 4.34 28.90 21.28
N LYS A 110 5.06 28.00 20.61
CA LYS A 110 6.51 27.84 20.77
C LYS A 110 7.29 28.97 20.10
N ALA A 111 6.76 29.54 19.01
CA ALA A 111 7.39 30.65 18.30
C ALA A 111 7.15 32.00 19.01
N ASP A 112 6.01 32.15 19.68
CA ASP A 112 5.63 33.36 20.43
C ASP A 112 6.23 33.43 21.85
N ALA A 113 6.84 32.34 22.33
CA ALA A 113 7.46 32.22 23.66
C ALA A 113 8.96 32.55 23.64
#